data_AF-A0A9E2RFW7-F1
#
_entry.id   AF-A0A9E2RFW7-F1
#
_cell.length_a   1.000
_cell.length_b   1.000
_cell.length_c   1.000
_cell.angle_alpha   90.00
_cell.angle_beta   90.00
_cell.angle_gamma   90.00
#
_symmetry.space_group_name_H-M   'P 1'
#
loop_
_entity.id
_entity.type
_entity.pdbx_description
1 polymer ?
#
loop_
_entity_poly.entity_id
_entity_poly.type
_entity_poly.pdbx_seq_one_letter_code
_entity_poly.pdbx_strand_id
1 'polypeptide(L)'
;GLVKCGACGGSLYVKSSSRKGERALFYGCMTFHLRGRTACANSLLTPMDRANEEVLSVLEHDVLHPNVTKTVVRKAVDKFRASEREWKERREVLHKQISSIDMELGRLVAAISSGGDIPALVAAVKIANDRRTALSQDLAEVDSQQHSDADYDQLEKELQAYFEASWKTILTRQVGQTRQILRKLLGPDRLPFIPMTNERGSQYEFKGTALIGRLVVGRAKALVSPTGFEPVLLP
;
A
#
# COMPACT_ATOMS: atom_id res chain seq x y z
N GLY A 1 -14.79 -3.85 -14.05
CA GLY A 1 -15.15 -3.21 -12.76
C GLY A 1 -14.82 -4.16 -11.63
N LEU A 2 -14.71 -3.68 -10.39
CA LEU A 2 -14.45 -4.52 -9.20
C LEU A 2 -15.71 -5.26 -8.70
N VAL A 3 -16.89 -4.77 -9.08
CA VAL A 3 -18.18 -5.27 -8.62
C VAL A 3 -19.01 -5.84 -9.77
N LYS A 4 -19.92 -6.75 -9.44
CA LYS A 4 -20.93 -7.32 -10.35
C LYS A 4 -22.29 -7.44 -9.66
N CYS A 5 -23.35 -7.52 -10.43
CA CYS A 5 -24.66 -7.89 -9.91
C CYS A 5 -24.64 -9.36 -9.46
N GLY A 6 -25.03 -9.63 -8.23
CA GLY A 6 -25.11 -10.97 -7.67
C GLY A 6 -26.26 -11.80 -8.24
N ALA A 7 -27.30 -11.17 -8.80
CA ALA A 7 -28.44 -11.87 -9.39
C ALA A 7 -28.17 -12.41 -10.81
N CYS A 8 -27.49 -11.64 -11.67
CA CYS A 8 -27.24 -12.01 -13.07
C CYS A 8 -25.76 -12.09 -13.49
N GLY A 9 -24.82 -11.74 -12.60
CA GLY A 9 -23.39 -11.66 -12.92
C GLY A 9 -22.97 -10.46 -13.80
N GLY A 10 -23.94 -9.68 -14.28
CA GLY A 10 -23.71 -8.48 -15.10
C GLY A 10 -22.97 -7.37 -14.36
N SER A 11 -22.43 -6.39 -15.09
CA SER A 11 -21.78 -5.22 -14.48
C SER A 11 -22.79 -4.31 -13.78
N LEU A 12 -22.33 -3.57 -12.77
CA LEU A 12 -23.07 -2.41 -12.26
C LEU A 12 -22.69 -1.18 -13.08
N TYR A 13 -23.69 -0.35 -13.40
CA TYR A 13 -23.49 0.95 -14.05
C TYR A 13 -23.68 2.09 -13.03
N VAL A 14 -23.13 3.27 -13.34
CA VAL A 14 -23.33 4.48 -12.53
C VAL A 14 -24.43 5.32 -13.17
N LYS A 15 -25.52 5.52 -12.44
CA LYS A 15 -26.56 6.49 -12.78
C LYS A 15 -26.25 7.80 -12.08
N SER A 16 -26.12 8.88 -12.86
CA SER A 16 -26.07 10.23 -12.32
C SER A 16 -27.49 10.79 -12.21
N SER A 17 -27.82 11.42 -11.09
CA SER A 17 -29.06 12.15 -10.91
C SER A 17 -28.76 13.49 -10.26
N SER A 18 -29.36 14.57 -10.77
CA SER A 18 -29.26 15.89 -10.17
C SER A 18 -30.58 16.19 -9.46
N ARG A 19 -30.54 16.44 -8.16
CA ARG A 19 -31.73 16.86 -7.38
C ARG A 19 -31.34 18.07 -6.54
N LYS A 20 -32.09 19.18 -6.70
CA LYS A 20 -31.84 20.45 -5.97
C LYS A 20 -30.40 20.99 -6.09
N GLY A 21 -29.79 20.90 -7.27
CA GLY A 21 -28.46 21.47 -7.53
C GLY A 21 -27.28 20.58 -7.11
N GLU A 22 -27.51 19.49 -6.37
CA GLU A 22 -26.47 18.51 -6.04
C GLU A 22 -26.53 17.29 -6.96
N ARG A 23 -25.35 16.83 -7.39
CA ARG A 23 -25.18 15.64 -8.23
C ARG A 23 -25.00 14.40 -7.35
N ALA A 24 -26.01 13.54 -7.33
CA ALA A 24 -25.96 12.25 -6.66
C ALA A 24 -25.65 11.11 -7.64
N LEU A 25 -24.79 10.18 -7.22
CA LEU A 25 -24.39 9.02 -8.02
C LEU A 25 -24.94 7.73 -7.40
N PHE A 26 -25.45 6.84 -8.24
CA PHE A 26 -26.04 5.58 -7.81
C PHE A 26 -25.46 4.41 -8.61
N TYR A 27 -25.25 3.27 -7.95
CA TYR A 27 -25.02 2.00 -8.64
C TYR A 27 -26.34 1.30 -8.94
N GLY A 28 -26.46 0.75 -10.15
CA GLY A 28 -27.59 -0.09 -10.57
C GLY A 28 -27.13 -1.25 -11.45
N CYS A 29 -27.98 -2.27 -11.63
CA CYS A 29 -27.69 -3.39 -12.53
C CYS A 29 -27.76 -2.94 -14.00
N MET A 30 -26.66 -3.08 -14.74
CA MET A 30 -26.62 -2.70 -16.17
C MET A 30 -27.54 -3.57 -17.02
N THR A 31 -27.66 -4.86 -16.71
CA THR A 31 -28.53 -5.79 -17.44
C THR A 31 -30.01 -5.42 -17.28
N PHE A 32 -30.45 -5.10 -16.05
CA PHE A 32 -31.81 -4.59 -15.83
C PHE A 32 -32.04 -3.27 -16.57
N HIS A 33 -31.07 -2.35 -16.52
CA HIS A 33 -31.21 -1.05 -17.16
C HIS A 33 -31.35 -1.14 -18.69
N LEU A 34 -30.59 -2.01 -19.34
CA LEU A 34 -30.59 -2.13 -20.80
C LEU A 34 -31.65 -3.10 -21.34
N ARG A 35 -31.99 -4.15 -20.60
CA ARG A 35 -32.83 -5.26 -21.09
C ARG A 35 -34.08 -5.52 -20.25
N GLY A 36 -34.30 -4.73 -19.20
CA GLY A 36 -35.48 -4.80 -18.36
C GLY A 36 -35.56 -6.05 -17.47
N ARG A 37 -36.74 -6.22 -16.86
CA ARG A 37 -37.02 -7.24 -15.83
C ARG A 37 -36.86 -8.68 -16.31
N THR A 38 -37.08 -8.94 -17.61
CA THR A 38 -36.96 -10.27 -18.21
C THR A 38 -35.51 -10.78 -18.20
N ALA A 39 -34.52 -9.87 -18.25
CA ALA A 39 -33.10 -10.24 -18.27
C ALA A 39 -32.46 -10.25 -16.88
N CYS A 40 -33.00 -9.50 -15.91
CA CYS A 40 -32.59 -9.53 -14.51
C CYS A 40 -33.70 -8.89 -13.68
N ALA A 41 -34.03 -9.42 -12.50
CA ALA A 41 -35.03 -8.81 -11.62
C ALA A 41 -34.49 -7.64 -10.77
N ASN A 42 -33.18 -7.41 -10.78
CA ASN A 42 -32.53 -6.42 -9.92
C ASN A 42 -32.75 -4.98 -10.40
N SER A 43 -33.80 -4.33 -9.89
CA SER A 43 -34.14 -2.92 -10.13
C SER A 43 -33.54 -1.95 -9.10
N LEU A 44 -32.76 -2.43 -8.13
CA LEU A 44 -32.30 -1.61 -7.01
C LEU A 44 -31.23 -0.60 -7.43
N LEU A 45 -31.38 0.63 -6.90
CA LEU A 45 -30.36 1.67 -6.93
C LEU A 45 -29.79 1.87 -5.53
N THR A 46 -28.46 1.92 -5.42
CA THR A 46 -27.79 2.22 -4.14
C THR A 46 -26.92 3.46 -4.31
N PRO A 47 -26.92 4.41 -3.35
CA PRO A 47 -26.00 5.54 -3.39
C PRO A 47 -24.56 5.03 -3.45
N MET A 48 -23.79 5.60 -4.37
CA MET A 48 -22.42 5.18 -4.65
C MET A 48 -21.51 5.43 -3.45
N ASP A 49 -21.64 6.58 -2.80
CA ASP A 49 -20.91 6.96 -1.59
C ASP A 49 -21.15 5.98 -0.45
N ARG A 50 -22.42 5.66 -0.14
CA ARG A 50 -22.80 4.70 0.90
C ARG A 50 -22.30 3.30 0.58
N ALA A 51 -22.47 2.84 -0.66
CA ALA A 51 -21.98 1.53 -1.07
C ALA A 51 -20.46 1.43 -0.97
N ASN A 52 -19.74 2.48 -1.35
CA ASN A 52 -18.28 2.53 -1.24
C ASN A 52 -17.82 2.51 0.22
N GLU A 53 -18.45 3.30 1.09
CA GLU A 53 -18.12 3.34 2.52
C GLU A 53 -18.32 1.98 3.18
N GLU A 54 -19.43 1.29 2.90
CA GLU A 54 -19.69 -0.05 3.43
C GLU A 54 -18.65 -1.07 2.96
N VAL A 55 -18.28 -1.06 1.68
CA VAL A 55 -17.21 -1.94 1.17
C VAL A 55 -15.87 -1.63 1.82
N LEU A 56 -15.51 -0.36 1.96
CA LEU A 56 -14.27 0.04 2.62
C LEU A 56 -14.27 -0.35 4.10
N SER A 57 -15.36 -0.13 4.82
CA SER A 57 -15.49 -0.51 6.24
C SER A 57 -15.31 -2.01 6.47
N VAL A 58 -15.88 -2.86 5.62
CA VAL A 58 -15.67 -4.32 5.75
C VAL A 58 -14.24 -4.71 5.39
N LEU A 59 -13.64 -4.06 4.38
CA LEU A 59 -12.23 -4.27 4.07
C LEU A 59 -11.30 -3.83 5.21
N GLU A 60 -11.63 -2.76 5.93
CA GLU A 60 -10.93 -2.33 7.15
C GLU A 60 -10.89 -3.44 8.18
N HIS A 61 -12.07 -3.92 8.56
CA HIS A 61 -12.24 -4.85 9.66
C HIS A 61 -11.76 -6.27 9.32
N ASP A 62 -12.13 -6.77 8.14
CA ASP A 62 -11.95 -8.18 7.80
C ASP A 62 -10.62 -8.44 7.09
N VAL A 63 -10.07 -7.46 6.36
CA VAL A 63 -8.87 -7.63 5.52
C VAL A 63 -7.68 -6.82 6.02
N LEU A 64 -7.90 -5.56 6.41
CA LEU A 64 -6.87 -4.64 6.89
C LEU A 64 -6.83 -4.57 8.42
N HIS A 65 -7.20 -5.69 9.08
CA HIS A 65 -7.07 -5.83 10.52
C HIS A 65 -5.66 -5.41 10.98
N PRO A 66 -5.50 -4.83 12.18
CA PRO A 66 -4.21 -4.36 12.72
C PRO A 66 -3.01 -5.33 12.57
N ASN A 67 -3.27 -6.62 12.41
CA ASN A 67 -2.23 -7.63 12.23
C ASN A 67 -1.65 -7.64 10.80
N VAL A 68 -2.45 -7.32 9.78
CA VAL A 68 -2.01 -7.23 8.38
C VAL A 68 -1.23 -5.94 8.17
N THR A 69 -1.71 -4.82 8.72
CA THR A 69 -1.00 -3.53 8.67
C THR A 69 0.35 -3.62 9.37
N LYS A 70 0.39 -4.21 10.58
CA LYS A 70 1.63 -4.52 11.30
C LYS A 70 2.58 -5.38 10.48
N THR A 71 2.09 -6.39 9.76
CA THR A 71 2.93 -7.24 8.92
C THR A 71 3.53 -6.48 7.74
N VAL A 72 2.77 -5.58 7.11
CA VAL A 72 3.26 -4.77 5.97
C VAL A 72 4.29 -3.74 6.43
N VAL A 73 3.99 -3.01 7.51
CA VAL A 73 4.91 -2.02 8.09
C VAL A 73 6.19 -2.71 8.55
N ARG A 74 6.09 -3.83 9.28
CA ARG A 74 7.24 -4.62 9.70
C ARG A 74 8.07 -5.11 8.53
N LYS A 75 7.47 -5.63 7.45
CA LYS A 75 8.21 -6.02 6.25
C LYS A 75 8.93 -4.86 5.57
N ALA A 76 8.36 -3.65 5.61
CA ALA A 76 9.03 -2.46 5.09
C ALA A 76 10.23 -2.08 5.96
N VAL A 77 10.05 -2.05 7.29
CA VAL A 77 11.12 -1.77 8.27
C VAL A 77 12.22 -2.84 8.20
N ASP A 78 11.87 -4.11 8.07
CA ASP A 78 12.82 -5.22 7.91
C ASP A 78 13.72 -5.05 6.68
N LYS A 79 13.21 -4.47 5.59
CA LYS A 79 14.04 -4.13 4.41
C LYS A 79 15.05 -3.03 4.73
N PHE A 80 14.62 -1.99 5.46
CA PHE A 80 15.54 -0.94 5.90
C PHE A 80 16.61 -1.48 6.84
N ARG A 81 16.24 -2.35 7.80
CA ARG A 81 17.19 -3.05 8.69
C ARG A 81 18.13 -3.99 7.94
N ALA A 82 17.66 -4.63 6.87
CA ALA A 82 18.52 -5.47 6.03
C ALA A 82 19.61 -4.62 5.35
N SER A 83 19.24 -3.45 4.79
CA SER A 83 20.22 -2.51 4.25
C SER A 83 21.17 -1.99 5.34
N GLU A 84 20.69 -1.69 6.54
CA GLU A 84 21.55 -1.28 7.67
C GLU A 84 22.60 -2.34 8.04
N ARG A 85 22.24 -3.63 7.99
CA ARG A 85 23.21 -4.72 8.21
C ARG A 85 24.29 -4.75 7.13
N GLU A 86 23.93 -4.56 5.87
CA GLU A 86 24.89 -4.43 4.76
C GLU A 86 25.83 -3.24 4.97
N TRP A 87 25.30 -2.11 5.44
CA TRP A 87 26.11 -0.93 5.79
C TRP A 87 27.06 -1.18 6.96
N LYS A 88 26.61 -1.87 8.03
CA LYS A 88 27.47 -2.28 9.16
C LYS A 88 28.59 -3.21 8.72
N GLU A 89 28.31 -4.22 7.89
CA GLU A 89 29.32 -5.11 7.33
C GLU A 89 30.31 -4.35 6.44
N ARG A 90 29.82 -3.45 5.58
CA ARG A 90 30.66 -2.61 4.73
C ARG A 90 31.62 -1.74 5.55
N ARG A 91 31.13 -1.17 6.65
CA ARG A 91 31.91 -0.37 7.60
C ARG A 91 33.02 -1.18 8.25
N GLU A 92 32.73 -2.39 8.73
CA GLU A 92 33.74 -3.28 9.30
C GLU A 92 34.83 -3.63 8.27
N VAL A 93 34.45 -3.86 7.01
CA VAL A 93 35.39 -4.11 5.92
C VAL A 93 36.28 -2.90 5.68
N LEU A 94 35.71 -1.69 5.59
CA LEU A 94 36.48 -0.44 5.42
C LEU A 94 37.46 -0.22 6.58
N HIS A 95 37.02 -0.44 7.83
CA HIS A 95 37.90 -0.36 9.01
C HIS A 95 39.07 -1.35 8.92
N LYS A 96 38.80 -2.61 8.54
CA LYS A 96 39.86 -3.63 8.38
C LYS A 96 40.85 -3.24 7.28
N GLN A 97 40.37 -2.69 6.16
CA GLN A 97 41.23 -2.24 5.06
C GLN A 97 42.11 -1.06 5.47
N ILE A 98 41.55 -0.05 6.15
CA ILE A 98 42.31 1.08 6.69
C ILE A 98 43.38 0.58 7.67
N SER A 99 43.02 -0.32 8.60
CA SER A 99 43.97 -0.89 9.56
C SER A 99 45.10 -1.67 8.87
N SER A 100 44.81 -2.41 7.80
CA SER A 100 45.83 -3.12 7.02
C SER A 100 46.79 -2.16 6.33
N ILE A 101 46.28 -1.06 5.76
CA ILE A 101 47.12 -0.03 5.12
C ILE A 101 47.95 0.71 6.16
N ASP A 102 47.41 0.98 7.35
CA ASP A 102 48.16 1.59 8.46
C ASP A 102 49.34 0.71 8.88
N MET A 103 49.15 -0.62 8.94
CA MET A 103 50.25 -1.56 9.19
C MET A 103 51.29 -1.58 8.05
N GLU A 104 50.85 -1.52 6.79
CA GLU A 104 51.73 -1.43 5.62
C GLU A 104 52.58 -0.15 5.65
N LEU A 105 51.94 1.00 5.89
CA LEU A 105 52.61 2.29 6.06
C LEU A 105 53.65 2.23 7.19
N GLY A 106 53.31 1.63 8.33
CA GLY A 106 54.25 1.44 9.44
C GLY A 106 55.48 0.63 9.04
N ARG A 107 55.31 -0.44 8.24
CA ARG A 107 56.44 -1.25 7.73
C ARG A 107 57.29 -0.48 6.72
N LEU A 108 56.67 0.25 5.80
CA LEU A 108 57.36 1.07 4.81
C LEU A 108 58.19 2.17 5.49
N VAL A 109 57.64 2.83 6.51
CA VAL A 109 58.37 3.83 7.31
C VAL A 109 59.56 3.20 8.03
N ALA A 110 59.38 2.03 8.65
CA ALA A 110 60.48 1.32 9.31
C ALA A 110 61.60 0.91 8.34
N ALA A 111 61.25 0.53 7.10
CA ALA A 111 62.22 0.20 6.05
C ALA A 111 63.01 1.44 5.58
N ILE A 112 62.37 2.60 5.49
CA ILE A 112 63.05 3.89 5.21
C ILE A 112 64.06 4.20 6.33
N SER A 113 63.66 4.07 7.60
CA SER A 113 64.56 4.29 8.75
C SER A 113 65.75 3.33 8.80
N SER A 114 65.66 2.17 8.13
CA SER A 114 66.70 1.13 8.09
C SER A 114 67.63 1.23 6.87
N GLY A 115 67.48 2.27 6.02
CA GLY A 115 68.39 2.55 4.90
C GLY A 115 68.07 1.87 3.57
N GLY A 116 66.80 1.53 3.31
CA GLY A 116 66.35 0.98 2.03
C GLY A 116 66.34 1.99 0.85
N ASP A 117 66.00 1.53 -0.35
CA ASP A 117 65.92 2.35 -1.58
C ASP A 117 64.88 3.49 -1.47
N ILE A 118 65.36 4.70 -1.17
CA ILE A 118 64.55 5.84 -0.71
C ILE A 118 63.50 6.30 -1.75
N PRO A 119 63.82 6.46 -3.05
CA PRO A 119 62.84 6.91 -4.04
C PRO A 119 61.66 5.94 -4.24
N ALA A 120 61.94 4.63 -4.29
CA ALA A 120 60.89 3.60 -4.43
C ALA A 120 59.98 3.54 -3.20
N LEU A 121 60.55 3.68 -2.00
CA LEU A 121 59.80 3.70 -0.75
C LEU A 121 58.91 4.93 -0.61
N VAL A 122 59.38 6.11 -1.02
CA VAL A 122 58.58 7.35 -1.03
C VAL A 122 57.37 7.22 -1.97
N ALA A 123 57.56 6.63 -3.15
CA ALA A 123 56.45 6.36 -4.08
C ALA A 123 55.42 5.37 -3.48
N ALA A 124 55.88 4.31 -2.84
CA ALA A 124 55.01 3.32 -2.18
C ALA A 124 54.21 3.94 -1.02
N VAL A 125 54.84 4.76 -0.18
CA VAL A 125 54.17 5.47 0.92
C VAL A 125 53.09 6.42 0.40
N LYS A 126 53.38 7.16 -0.68
CA LYS A 126 52.39 8.06 -1.29
C LYS A 126 51.16 7.30 -1.78
N ILE A 127 51.35 6.19 -2.51
CA ILE A 127 50.26 5.35 -3.00
C ILE A 127 49.43 4.78 -1.85
N ALA A 128 50.07 4.29 -0.78
CA ALA A 128 49.39 3.76 0.39
C ALA A 128 48.59 4.84 1.14
N ASN A 129 49.13 6.05 1.28
CA ASN A 129 48.44 7.17 1.93
C ASN A 129 47.24 7.68 1.11
N ASP A 130 47.36 7.74 -0.21
CA ASP A 130 46.26 8.09 -1.11
C ASP A 130 45.11 7.09 -0.98
N ARG A 131 45.43 5.79 -0.93
CA ARG A 131 44.43 4.72 -0.70
C ARG A 131 43.77 4.82 0.67
N ARG A 132 44.54 5.08 1.73
CA ARG A 132 44.02 5.32 3.09
C ARG A 132 43.04 6.48 3.12
N THR A 133 43.38 7.56 2.44
CA THR A 133 42.56 8.77 2.35
C THR A 133 41.23 8.49 1.65
N ALA A 134 41.26 7.78 0.51
CA ALA A 134 40.05 7.38 -0.21
C ALA A 134 39.14 6.50 0.65
N LEU A 135 39.67 5.46 1.29
CA LEU A 135 38.89 4.58 2.17
C LEU A 135 38.32 5.30 3.41
N SER A 136 39.02 6.34 3.89
CA SER A 136 38.54 7.15 5.01
C SER A 136 37.38 8.06 4.61
N GLN A 137 37.36 8.53 3.37
CA GLN A 137 36.22 9.27 2.80
C GLN A 137 35.00 8.36 2.64
N ASP A 138 35.20 7.16 2.09
CA ASP A 138 34.14 6.15 1.98
C ASP A 138 33.54 5.80 3.36
N LEU A 139 34.39 5.65 4.38
CA LEU A 139 33.95 5.38 5.75
C LEU A 139 33.13 6.54 6.33
N ALA A 140 33.54 7.79 6.09
CA ALA A 140 32.82 8.97 6.55
C ALA A 140 31.43 9.10 5.90
N GLU A 141 31.29 8.70 4.63
CA GLU A 141 30.00 8.68 3.94
C GLU A 141 29.07 7.61 4.56
N VAL A 142 29.58 6.41 4.84
CA VAL A 142 28.83 5.34 5.51
C VAL A 142 28.39 5.72 6.92
N ASP A 143 29.26 6.37 7.69
CA ASP A 143 28.96 6.83 9.05
C ASP A 143 27.87 7.93 9.07
N SER A 144 27.73 8.72 8.01
CA SER A 144 26.72 9.80 7.93
C SER A 144 25.28 9.30 7.74
N GLN A 145 25.09 8.06 7.29
CA GLN A 145 23.78 7.46 7.01
C GLN A 145 23.29 6.55 8.15
N GLN A 146 23.85 6.70 9.34
CA GLN A 146 23.56 5.80 10.45
C GLN A 146 22.21 6.10 11.10
N HIS A 147 21.38 5.06 11.19
CA HIS A 147 20.17 5.03 12.01
C HIS A 147 20.31 3.94 13.06
N SER A 148 19.83 4.17 14.27
CA SER A 148 19.84 3.16 15.34
C SER A 148 18.64 2.21 15.23
N ASP A 149 18.76 1.01 15.81
CA ASP A 149 17.62 0.08 15.92
C ASP A 149 16.41 0.74 16.63
N ALA A 150 16.66 1.64 17.58
CA ALA A 150 15.63 2.40 18.28
C ALA A 150 14.90 3.40 17.36
N ASP A 151 15.61 4.00 16.40
CA ASP A 151 15.00 4.88 15.39
C ASP A 151 14.06 4.09 14.48
N TYR A 152 14.44 2.86 14.11
CA TYR A 152 13.58 1.98 13.32
C TYR A 152 12.36 1.47 14.09
N ASP A 153 12.50 1.16 15.38
CA ASP A 153 11.36 0.80 16.25
C ASP A 153 10.38 1.98 16.39
N GLN A 154 10.90 3.20 16.50
CA GLN A 154 10.08 4.41 16.56
C GLN A 154 9.38 4.68 15.21
N LEU A 155 10.11 4.54 14.10
CA LEU A 155 9.56 4.64 12.74
C LEU A 155 8.46 3.60 12.49
N GLU A 156 8.64 2.36 12.95
CA GLU A 156 7.61 1.31 12.84
C GLU A 156 6.30 1.75 13.51
N LYS A 157 6.38 2.28 14.73
CA LYS A 157 5.21 2.77 15.48
C LYS A 157 4.53 3.95 14.79
N GLU A 158 5.30 4.91 14.30
CA GLU A 158 4.78 6.09 13.61
C GLU A 158 4.08 5.73 12.29
N LEU A 159 4.69 4.85 11.49
CA LEU A 159 4.10 4.35 10.26
C LEU A 159 2.83 3.55 10.52
N GLN A 160 2.81 2.75 11.58
CA GLN A 160 1.62 2.00 11.97
C GLN A 160 0.47 2.94 12.38
N ALA A 161 0.74 3.92 13.25
CA ALA A 161 -0.25 4.90 13.69
C ALA A 161 -0.78 5.75 12.53
N TYR A 162 0.10 6.19 11.63
CA TYR A 162 -0.29 6.95 10.44
C TYR A 162 -1.17 6.14 9.49
N PHE A 163 -0.82 4.87 9.27
CA PHE A 163 -1.62 3.98 8.43
C PHE A 163 -3.00 3.75 9.05
N GLU A 164 -3.08 3.41 10.34
CA GLU A 164 -4.35 3.21 11.05
C GLU A 164 -5.25 4.46 11.00
N ALA A 165 -4.67 5.66 11.17
CA ALA A 165 -5.44 6.91 11.14
C ALA A 165 -5.87 7.35 9.74
N SER A 166 -5.10 7.01 8.70
CA SER A 166 -5.23 7.67 7.38
C SER A 166 -5.54 6.73 6.22
N TRP A 167 -5.61 5.42 6.42
CA TRP A 167 -5.75 4.48 5.30
C TRP A 167 -7.02 4.72 4.46
N LYS A 168 -8.18 5.05 5.05
CA LYS A 168 -9.40 5.42 4.30
C LYS A 168 -9.16 6.62 3.39
N THR A 169 -8.51 7.65 3.90
CA THR A 169 -8.18 8.88 3.16
C THR A 169 -7.19 8.60 2.03
N ILE A 170 -6.20 7.74 2.27
CA ILE A 170 -5.22 7.31 1.26
C ILE A 170 -5.94 6.57 0.12
N LEU A 171 -6.79 5.60 0.47
CA LEU A 171 -7.49 4.79 -0.51
C LEU A 171 -8.50 5.59 -1.34
N THR A 172 -9.17 6.57 -0.74
CA THR A 172 -10.16 7.41 -1.43
C THR A 172 -9.53 8.48 -2.32
N ARG A 173 -8.36 9.03 -1.96
CA ARG A 173 -7.64 10.03 -2.79
C ARG A 173 -6.94 9.41 -4.01
N GLN A 174 -6.42 8.19 -3.89
CA GLN A 174 -5.64 7.54 -4.95
C GLN A 174 -6.40 6.42 -5.66
N VAL A 175 -7.57 6.75 -6.24
CA VAL A 175 -8.52 5.78 -6.83
C VAL A 175 -7.86 4.79 -7.82
N GLY A 176 -6.90 5.27 -8.63
CA GLY A 176 -6.17 4.43 -9.60
C GLY A 176 -5.31 3.35 -8.94
N GLN A 177 -4.50 3.71 -7.95
CA GLN A 177 -3.64 2.76 -7.23
C GLN A 177 -4.45 1.86 -6.31
N THR A 178 -5.42 2.43 -5.59
CA THR A 178 -6.38 1.69 -4.75
C THR A 178 -7.07 0.58 -5.53
N ARG A 179 -7.51 0.85 -6.76
CA ARG A 179 -8.17 -0.16 -7.59
C ARG A 179 -7.26 -1.34 -7.93
N GLN A 180 -5.97 -1.11 -8.12
CA GLN A 180 -5.00 -2.19 -8.38
C GLN A 180 -4.77 -3.02 -7.11
N ILE A 181 -4.64 -2.35 -5.96
CA ILE A 181 -4.49 -3.00 -4.66
C ILE A 181 -5.72 -3.86 -4.36
N LEU A 182 -6.93 -3.30 -4.49
CA LEU A 182 -8.18 -4.02 -4.28
C LEU A 182 -8.33 -5.21 -5.22
N ARG A 183 -7.86 -5.12 -6.47
CA ARG A 183 -7.87 -6.26 -7.40
C ARG A 183 -6.89 -7.35 -6.98
N LYS A 184 -5.72 -6.99 -6.44
CA LYS A 184 -4.78 -7.95 -5.85
C LYS A 184 -5.28 -8.55 -4.55
N LEU A 185 -6.13 -7.85 -3.80
CA LEU A 185 -6.70 -8.34 -2.54
C LEU A 185 -7.93 -9.21 -2.75
N LEU A 186 -8.88 -8.79 -3.60
CA LEU A 186 -10.13 -9.50 -3.87
C LEU A 186 -9.97 -10.66 -4.87
N GLY A 187 -8.77 -10.81 -5.46
CA GLY A 187 -8.48 -11.84 -6.45
C GLY A 187 -9.12 -11.56 -7.82
N PRO A 188 -9.18 -12.58 -8.68
CA PRO A 188 -9.69 -12.43 -10.05
C PRO A 188 -11.21 -12.17 -10.08
N ASP A 189 -11.93 -12.56 -9.02
CA ASP A 189 -13.38 -12.47 -8.96
C ASP A 189 -13.89 -11.08 -8.60
N ARG A 190 -14.94 -10.65 -9.31
CA ARG A 190 -15.66 -9.41 -9.00
C ARG A 190 -16.59 -9.63 -7.81
N LEU A 191 -16.59 -8.69 -6.87
CA LEU A 191 -17.45 -8.71 -5.69
C LEU A 191 -18.94 -8.65 -6.08
N PRO A 192 -19.74 -9.71 -5.84
CA PRO A 192 -21.15 -9.73 -6.16
C PRO A 192 -21.97 -8.88 -5.18
N PHE A 193 -22.87 -8.06 -5.72
CA PHE A 193 -23.89 -7.30 -4.99
C PHE A 193 -25.25 -7.98 -5.18
N ILE A 194 -25.68 -8.74 -4.18
CA ILE A 194 -26.89 -9.55 -4.19
C ILE A 194 -28.05 -8.69 -3.64
N PRO A 195 -29.10 -8.41 -4.44
CA PRO A 195 -30.25 -7.66 -3.93
C PRO A 195 -31.03 -8.53 -2.93
N MET A 196 -31.34 -7.95 -1.78
CA MET A 196 -32.10 -8.58 -0.70
C MET A 196 -33.23 -7.63 -0.28
N THR A 197 -34.43 -8.16 -0.12
CA THR A 197 -35.57 -7.41 0.40
C THR A 197 -35.97 -7.99 1.75
N ASN A 198 -36.03 -7.16 2.78
CA ASN A 198 -36.47 -7.54 4.12
C ASN A 198 -37.51 -6.54 4.65
N GLU A 199 -38.00 -6.78 5.87
CA GLU A 199 -38.98 -5.90 6.55
C GLU A 199 -38.47 -4.46 6.74
N ARG A 200 -37.15 -4.24 6.73
CA ARG A 200 -36.51 -2.92 6.86
C ARG A 200 -36.24 -2.23 5.50
N GLY A 201 -36.64 -2.85 4.39
CA GLY A 201 -36.49 -2.32 3.04
C GLY A 201 -35.58 -3.16 2.15
N SER A 202 -35.20 -2.59 1.01
CA SER A 202 -34.29 -3.24 0.06
C SER A 202 -32.84 -2.88 0.38
N GLN A 203 -31.94 -3.86 0.30
CA GLN A 203 -30.51 -3.70 0.54
C GLN A 203 -29.70 -4.60 -0.40
N TYR A 204 -28.42 -4.33 -0.53
CA TYR A 204 -27.47 -5.22 -1.16
C TYR A 204 -26.68 -5.97 -0.09
N GLU A 205 -26.54 -7.28 -0.24
CA GLU A 205 -25.54 -8.08 0.48
C GLU A 205 -24.38 -8.37 -0.47
N PHE A 206 -23.15 -8.29 0.01
CA PHE A 206 -21.97 -8.65 -0.76
C PHE A 206 -21.09 -9.64 0.00
N LYS A 207 -20.53 -10.61 -0.72
CA LYS A 207 -19.63 -11.64 -0.19
C LYS A 207 -18.48 -11.88 -1.15
N GLY A 208 -17.24 -11.90 -0.67
CA GLY A 208 -16.07 -12.20 -1.49
C GLY A 208 -14.91 -12.72 -0.67
N THR A 209 -14.00 -13.46 -1.28
CA THR A 209 -12.80 -13.98 -0.61
C THR A 209 -11.63 -13.04 -0.87
N ALA A 210 -10.94 -12.61 0.17
CA ALA A 210 -9.68 -11.90 0.05
C ALA A 210 -8.50 -12.90 0.02
N LEU A 211 -7.50 -12.65 -0.83
CA LEU A 211 -6.28 -13.45 -0.98
C LEU A 211 -5.40 -13.50 0.27
N ILE A 212 -5.72 -12.72 1.31
CA ILE A 212 -5.13 -12.81 2.66
C ILE A 212 -5.92 -13.79 3.56
N GLY A 213 -6.80 -14.61 2.98
CA GLY A 213 -7.39 -15.78 3.64
C GLY A 213 -8.69 -15.53 4.42
N ARG A 214 -9.40 -14.42 4.18
CA ARG A 214 -10.67 -14.13 4.86
C ARG A 214 -11.81 -13.84 3.89
N LEU A 215 -13.00 -14.32 4.23
CA LEU A 215 -14.25 -14.01 3.55
C LEU A 215 -14.75 -12.65 4.06
N VAL A 216 -14.89 -11.70 3.14
CA VAL A 216 -15.44 -10.36 3.33
C VAL A 216 -16.95 -10.44 3.14
N VAL A 217 -17.73 -10.14 4.18
CA VAL A 217 -19.21 -10.17 4.11
C VAL A 217 -19.76 -8.84 4.62
N GLY A 218 -20.58 -8.16 3.81
CA GLY A 218 -21.16 -6.87 4.17
C GLY A 218 -22.55 -6.61 3.59
N ARG A 219 -23.19 -5.55 4.07
CA ARG A 219 -24.52 -5.12 3.62
C ARG A 219 -24.51 -3.63 3.30
N ALA A 220 -24.89 -3.26 2.08
CA ALA A 220 -25.08 -1.87 1.67
C ALA A 220 -26.57 -1.53 1.60
N LYS A 221 -26.99 -0.43 2.22
CA LYS A 221 -28.38 0.03 2.19
C LYS A 221 -28.75 0.53 0.79
N ALA A 222 -29.79 -0.04 0.17
CA ALA A 222 -30.31 0.51 -1.08
C ALA A 222 -31.31 1.63 -0.76
N LEU A 223 -31.32 2.66 -1.59
CA LEU A 223 -32.37 3.68 -1.52
C LEU A 223 -33.43 3.33 -2.57
N VAL A 224 -34.64 3.04 -2.11
CA VAL A 224 -35.79 2.89 -3.00
C VAL A 224 -36.11 4.28 -3.54
N SER A 225 -36.06 4.45 -4.87
CA SER A 225 -36.54 5.68 -5.50
C SER A 225 -38.01 5.86 -5.11
N PRO A 226 -38.44 6.98 -4.51
CA PRO A 226 -39.86 7.22 -4.31
C PRO A 226 -40.52 7.18 -5.69
N THR A 227 -41.58 6.39 -5.81
CA THR A 227 -42.39 6.26 -7.02
C THR A 227 -42.77 7.67 -7.50
N GLY A 228 -42.43 7.97 -8.75
CA GLY A 228 -42.84 9.21 -9.40
C GLY A 228 -44.36 9.28 -9.40
N PHE A 229 -44.90 10.36 -8.87
CA PHE A 229 -46.31 10.71 -9.02
C PHE A 229 -46.60 10.90 -10.51
N GLU A 230 -47.42 10.02 -11.07
CA GLU A 230 -48.11 10.24 -12.35
C GLU A 230 -49.22 11.28 -12.09
N PRO A 231 -49.28 12.42 -12.80
CA PRO A 231 -50.42 13.31 -12.69
C PRO A 231 -51.61 12.63 -13.38
N VAL A 232 -52.65 12.34 -12.60
CA VAL A 232 -53.95 11.96 -13.14
C VAL A 232 -54.51 13.17 -13.89
N LEU A 233 -54.47 13.12 -15.22
CA LEU A 233 -55.32 13.96 -16.06
C LEU A 233 -56.70 13.30 -16.08
N LEU A 234 -57.64 13.87 -15.32
CA LEU A 234 -59.07 13.58 -15.51
C LEU A 234 -59.61 14.45 -16.65
N PRO A 235 -60.63 13.95 -17.40
CA PRO A 235 -61.19 14.60 -18.58
C PRO A 235 -61.97 15.89 -18.27
#